data_AF-A0AAW0IZC4-F1
#
_entry.id   AF-A0AAW0IZC4-F1
#
_cell.length_a   1.000
_cell.length_b   1.000
_cell.length_c   1.000
_cell.angle_alpha   90.00
_cell.angle_beta   90.00
_cell.angle_gamma   90.00
#
_symmetry.space_group_name_H-M   'P 1'
#
loop_
_entity.id
_entity.type
_entity.pdbx_description
1 polymer ?
#
loop_
_entity_poly.entity_id
_entity_poly.type
_entity_poly.pdbx_seq_one_letter_code
_entity_poly.pdbx_strand_id
1 'polypeptide(L)'
;MKKSGDNVNVISGEAPIVFVNACELFIEDLTRRSWMVTMKGKRRTLHKDDVVSAVMATDIFDFLVSLVSDSTNHLDLTTVKRGT
;
A
#
# COMPACT_ATOMS: atom_id res chain seq x y z
N MET A 1 6.81 19.74 9.97
CA MET A 1 8.25 19.93 9.69
C MET A 1 8.99 18.64 9.97
N LYS A 2 9.44 17.94 8.93
CA LYS A 2 10.69 17.16 8.97
C LYS A 2 11.37 17.35 7.63
N LYS A 3 12.46 18.11 7.66
CA LYS A 3 13.30 18.49 6.53
C LYS A 3 14.54 17.60 6.61
N SER A 4 14.73 16.70 5.65
CA SER A 4 15.97 15.91 5.55
C SER A 4 16.15 15.43 4.11
N GLY A 5 16.95 16.18 3.33
CA GLY A 5 17.39 15.82 1.98
C GLY A 5 17.28 16.99 0.98
N ASP A 6 18.43 17.45 0.48
CA ASP A 6 18.65 18.62 -0.39
C ASP A 6 18.02 18.53 -1.80
N ASN A 7 16.71 18.36 -1.91
CA ASN A 7 15.87 18.68 -3.09
C ASN A 7 14.39 18.72 -2.65
N VAL A 8 14.06 19.52 -1.64
CA VAL A 8 12.67 19.63 -1.16
C VAL A 8 11.89 20.52 -2.12
N ASN A 9 11.25 19.91 -3.12
CA ASN A 9 10.12 20.55 -3.78
C ASN A 9 9.02 20.75 -2.72
N VAL A 10 8.55 21.99 -2.58
CA VAL A 10 7.45 22.30 -1.68
C VAL A 10 6.23 21.45 -2.07
N ILE A 11 5.71 20.68 -1.12
CA ILE A 11 4.46 19.93 -1.31
C ILE A 11 3.32 20.94 -1.20
N SER A 12 2.42 20.95 -2.18
CA SER A 12 1.22 21.80 -2.12
C SER A 12 0.43 21.55 -0.84
N GLY A 13 -0.10 22.60 -0.22
CA GLY A 13 -0.91 22.49 1.00
C GLY A 13 -2.17 21.63 0.82
N GLU A 14 -2.66 21.46 -0.40
CA GLU A 14 -3.83 20.65 -0.73
C GLU A 14 -3.50 19.16 -0.86
N ALA A 15 -2.25 18.80 -1.17
CA ALA A 15 -1.87 17.41 -1.41
C ALA A 15 -2.12 16.51 -0.18
N PRO A 16 -1.75 16.88 1.06
CA PRO A 16 -2.09 16.08 2.25
C PRO A 16 -3.60 15.87 2.44
N ILE A 17 -4.43 16.87 2.12
CA ILE A 17 -5.89 16.81 2.30
C ILE A 17 -6.50 15.75 1.39
N VAL A 18 -6.11 15.74 0.11
CA VAL A 18 -6.59 14.75 -0.86
C VAL A 18 -6.08 13.35 -0.51
N PHE A 19 -4.83 13.24 -0.08
CA PHE A 19 -4.23 11.95 0.30
C PHE A 19 -4.96 11.28 1.46
N VAL A 20 -5.44 12.04 2.46
CA VAL A 20 -6.20 11.44 3.57
C VAL A 20 -7.44 10.70 3.06
N ASN A 21 -8.23 11.36 2.21
CA ASN A 21 -9.44 10.77 1.64
C ASN A 21 -9.11 9.59 0.71
N ALA A 22 -8.04 9.72 -0.10
CA ALA A 22 -7.59 8.64 -0.96
C ALA A 22 -7.12 7.42 -0.14
N CYS A 23 -6.39 7.63 0.95
CA CYS A 23 -5.95 6.58 1.85
C CYS A 23 -7.13 5.89 2.54
N GLU A 24 -8.15 6.65 2.97
CA GLU A 24 -9.36 6.09 3.56
C GLU A 24 -10.08 5.16 2.57
N LEU A 25 -10.34 5.64 1.36
CA LEU A 25 -10.97 4.84 0.30
C LEU A 25 -10.13 3.62 -0.10
N PHE A 26 -8.80 3.78 -0.15
CA PHE A 26 -7.87 2.70 -0.46
C PHE A 26 -7.90 1.60 0.60
N ILE A 27 -7.83 1.95 1.89
CA ILE A 27 -7.86 0.99 2.99
C ILE A 27 -9.21 0.27 3.01
N GLU A 28 -10.32 0.98 2.81
CA GLU A 28 -11.65 0.39 2.78
C GLU A 28 -11.78 -0.62 1.63
N ASP A 29 -11.38 -0.25 0.41
CA ASP A 29 -11.48 -1.13 -0.76
C ASP A 29 -10.60 -2.37 -0.63
N LEU A 30 -9.35 -2.20 -0.21
CA LEU A 30 -8.44 -3.32 0.02
C LEU A 30 -8.97 -4.27 1.11
N THR A 31 -9.48 -3.72 2.21
CA THR A 31 -10.03 -4.52 3.32
C THR A 31 -11.26 -5.30 2.87
N ARG A 32 -12.18 -4.67 2.14
CA ARG A 32 -13.41 -5.32 1.66
C ARG A 32 -13.12 -6.49 0.72
N ARG A 33 -12.20 -6.30 -0.22
CA ARG A 33 -11.77 -7.35 -1.16
C ARG A 33 -11.07 -8.49 -0.45
N SER A 34 -10.17 -8.18 0.49
CA SER A 34 -9.49 -9.19 1.30
C SER A 34 -10.48 -9.97 2.16
N TRP A 35 -11.47 -9.30 2.73
CA TRP A 35 -12.53 -9.94 3.51
C TRP A 35 -13.40 -10.89 2.67
N MET A 36 -13.67 -10.57 1.40
CA MET A 36 -14.34 -11.51 0.50
C MET A 36 -13.55 -12.81 0.33
N VAL A 37 -12.22 -12.76 0.31
CA VAL A 37 -11.36 -13.96 0.28
C VAL A 37 -11.47 -14.74 1.58
N THR A 38 -11.41 -14.06 2.73
CA THR A 38 -11.61 -14.68 4.05
C THR A 38 -12.94 -15.44 4.14
N MET A 39 -14.02 -14.79 3.68
CA MET A 39 -15.37 -15.34 3.70
C MET A 39 -15.51 -16.54 2.75
N LYS A 40 -14.88 -16.52 1.57
CA LYS A 40 -14.80 -17.70 0.69
C LYS A 40 -14.10 -18.87 1.37
N GLY A 41 -13.10 -18.59 2.20
CA GLY A 41 -12.43 -19.57 3.05
C GLY A 41 -13.23 -20.01 4.29
N LYS A 42 -14.48 -19.56 4.46
CA LYS A 42 -15.33 -19.80 5.64
C LYS A 42 -14.68 -19.41 6.97
N ARG A 43 -13.73 -18.48 6.93
CA ARG A 43 -13.05 -17.94 8.11
C ARG A 43 -13.73 -16.65 8.57
N ARG A 44 -13.51 -16.29 9.82
CA ARG A 44 -13.97 -15.03 10.44
C ARG A 44 -12.82 -14.13 10.89
N THR A 45 -11.59 -14.52 10.57
CA THR A 45 -10.36 -13.79 10.88
C THR A 45 -9.63 -13.54 9.57
N LEU A 46 -9.39 -12.27 9.27
CA LEU A 46 -8.65 -11.81 8.10
C LEU A 46 -7.16 -12.15 8.28
N HIS A 47 -6.56 -12.87 7.33
CA HIS A 47 -5.16 -13.26 7.35
C HIS A 47 -4.36 -12.51 6.27
N LYS A 48 -3.03 -12.46 6.42
CA LYS A 48 -2.13 -11.88 5.41
C LYS A 48 -2.35 -12.50 4.02
N ASP A 49 -2.55 -13.81 3.95
CA ASP A 49 -2.77 -14.53 2.69
C ASP A 49 -4.06 -14.09 1.97
N ASP A 50 -5.05 -13.60 2.71
CA ASP A 50 -6.26 -13.03 2.11
C ASP A 50 -5.96 -11.71 1.40
N VAL A 51 -5.10 -10.88 2.01
CA VAL A 51 -4.64 -9.62 1.44
C VAL A 51 -3.79 -9.89 0.21
N VAL A 52 -2.84 -10.83 0.29
CA VAL A 52 -2.03 -11.26 -0.86
C VAL A 52 -2.94 -11.71 -2.00
N SER A 53 -3.90 -12.59 -1.72
CA SER A 53 -4.83 -13.10 -2.73
C SER A 53 -5.70 -12.00 -3.35
N ALA A 54 -6.17 -11.05 -2.55
CA ALA A 54 -6.97 -9.92 -3.05
C ALA A 54 -6.17 -8.95 -3.92
N VAL A 55 -4.91 -8.70 -3.56
CA VAL A 55 -3.97 -7.90 -4.36
C VAL A 55 -3.68 -8.58 -5.69
N MET A 56 -3.33 -9.86 -5.70
CA MET A 56 -3.04 -10.61 -6.94
C MET A 56 -4.26 -10.71 -7.88
N ALA A 57 -5.48 -10.60 -7.34
CA ALA A 57 -6.71 -10.66 -8.10
C ALA A 57 -7.24 -9.29 -8.56
N THR A 58 -6.52 -8.19 -8.26
CA THR A 58 -6.98 -6.82 -8.51
C THR A 58 -5.92 -6.02 -9.25
N ASP A 59 -6.14 -5.77 -10.55
CA ASP A 59 -5.16 -5.10 -11.43
C ASP A 59 -4.72 -3.72 -10.92
N ILE A 60 -5.63 -2.92 -10.35
CA ILE A 60 -5.30 -1.58 -9.81
C ILE A 60 -4.36 -1.65 -8.60
N PHE A 61 -4.20 -2.82 -7.98
CA PHE A 61 -3.30 -3.07 -6.86
C PHE A 61 -1.95 -3.70 -7.27
N ASP A 62 -1.62 -3.76 -8.55
CA ASP A 62 -0.35 -4.32 -9.03
C ASP A 62 0.88 -3.67 -8.40
N PHE A 63 0.78 -2.37 -8.03
CA PHE A 63 1.84 -1.65 -7.30
C PHE A 63 2.18 -2.23 -5.92
N LEU A 64 1.33 -3.13 -5.38
CA LEU A 64 1.51 -3.79 -4.08
C LEU A 64 2.08 -5.21 -4.22
N VAL A 65 2.15 -5.79 -5.42
CA VAL A 65 2.51 -7.21 -5.64
C VAL A 65 3.85 -7.55 -5.01
N SER A 66 4.89 -6.75 -5.30
CA SER A 66 6.22 -6.96 -4.71
C SER A 66 6.21 -6.83 -3.18
N LEU A 67 5.48 -5.85 -2.65
CA LEU A 67 5.38 -5.58 -1.22
C LEU A 67 4.73 -6.74 -0.45
N VAL A 68 3.67 -7.34 -0.99
CA VAL A 68 2.95 -8.40 -0.29
C VAL A 68 3.62 -9.76 -0.44
N SER A 69 4.36 -9.97 -1.54
CA SER A 69 5.13 -11.18 -1.81
C SER A 69 6.41 -11.28 -0.99
N ASP A 70 7.14 -10.19 -0.79
CA ASP A 70 8.38 -10.17 0.01
C ASP A 70 8.09 -10.08 1.51
N SER A 71 7.76 -11.22 2.11
CA SER A 71 7.65 -11.34 3.59
C SER A 71 9.01 -11.32 4.31
N THR A 72 10.13 -11.25 3.59
CA THR A 72 11.49 -11.47 4.13
C THR A 72 12.56 -10.47 3.67
N ASN A 73 12.26 -9.29 3.13
CA ASN A 73 13.30 -8.26 3.05
C ASN A 73 12.74 -6.84 3.16
N HIS A 74 13.31 -6.13 4.14
CA HIS A 74 13.41 -4.69 4.31
C HIS A 74 12.91 -3.90 3.10
N LEU A 75 11.81 -3.15 3.28
CA LEU A 75 11.54 -1.95 2.48
C LEU A 75 12.75 -1.03 2.65
N ASP A 76 13.78 -1.25 1.85
CA ASP A 76 14.93 -0.39 1.81
C ASP A 76 14.52 0.86 1.02
N LEU A 77 13.85 1.76 1.74
CA LEU A 77 13.52 3.12 1.35
C LEU A 77 14.78 3.92 0.93
N THR A 78 15.98 3.34 0.97
CA THR A 78 17.23 3.93 0.48
C THR A 78 17.47 3.75 -1.02
N THR A 79 16.72 2.89 -1.74
CA THR A 79 16.91 2.70 -3.19
C THR A 79 16.06 3.67 -4.03
N VAL A 80 15.92 4.92 -3.60
CA VAL A 80 15.82 6.02 -4.57
C VAL A 80 17.24 6.20 -5.10
N LYS A 81 17.59 5.46 -6.16
CA LYS A 81 18.85 5.63 -6.88
C LYS A 81 18.98 7.10 -7.25
N ARG A 82 19.88 7.81 -6.56
CA ARG A 82 20.54 9.02 -7.06
C ARG A 82 21.27 8.62 -8.35
N GLY A 83 20.55 8.68 -9.46
CA GLY A 83 21.15 8.73 -10.78
C GLY A 83 21.89 10.07 -10.90
N THR A 84 23.16 9.96 -11.24
CA THR A 84 24.09 11.03 -11.62
C THR A 84 23.50 12.00 -12.63
#